data_AF-A0A1H9PV11-F1
#
_entry.id   AF-A0A1H9PV11-F1
#
_cell.length_a   1.000
_cell.length_b   1.000
_cell.length_c   1.000
_cell.angle_alpha   90.00
_cell.angle_beta   90.00
_cell.angle_gamma   90.00
#
_symmetry.space_group_name_H-M   'P 1'
#
loop_
_entity.id
_entity.type
_entity.pdbx_description
1 polymer ?
#
loop_
_entity_poly.entity_id
_entity_poly.type
_entity_poly.pdbx_seq_one_letter_code
_entity_poly.pdbx_strand_id
1 'polypeptide(L)'
;MSEQKKRFNLNGESTSTVAEISYEIERMLAKGQSQEDIRSYVQNLKREHGFPKTLKYQDSFYDPKTGVAGCAFLDTRTGQMIIGYPGTNVKADGMKDILTDLSLAIGSQGHVSEAVKFYERLAKEGYPIVLTGHSLGENIAVLVALITNNPMTVTYKVKKKIGLR
;
A
#
# COMPACT_ATOMS: atom_id res chain seq x y z
N MET A 1 13.54 -25.75 1.02
CA MET A 1 12.15 -25.49 1.43
C MET A 1 11.47 -24.79 0.28
N SER A 2 10.44 -25.38 -0.33
CA SER A 2 9.74 -24.78 -1.47
C SER A 2 8.94 -23.56 -0.99
N GLU A 3 9.28 -22.36 -1.46
CA GLU A 3 8.37 -21.22 -1.37
C GLU A 3 7.05 -21.62 -2.02
N GLN A 4 5.98 -21.66 -1.24
CA GLN A 4 4.63 -21.78 -1.79
C GLN A 4 4.42 -20.58 -2.72
N LYS A 5 4.33 -20.84 -4.03
CA LYS A 5 4.11 -19.81 -5.05
C LYS A 5 2.79 -19.09 -4.73
N LYS A 6 2.87 -17.85 -4.23
CA LYS A 6 1.70 -17.04 -3.87
C LYS A 6 0.77 -16.92 -5.08
N ARG A 7 -0.51 -17.25 -4.89
CA ARG A 7 -1.55 -17.18 -5.91
C ARG A 7 -2.54 -16.10 -5.51
N PHE A 8 -2.68 -15.06 -6.33
CA PHE A 8 -3.71 -14.05 -6.14
C PHE A 8 -5.06 -14.63 -6.60
N ASN A 9 -6.13 -14.26 -5.91
CA ASN A 9 -7.48 -14.64 -6.32
C ASN A 9 -7.92 -13.72 -7.46
N LEU A 10 -8.18 -14.28 -8.65
CA LEU A 10 -8.67 -13.55 -9.83
C LEU A 10 -10.00 -12.82 -9.58
N ASN A 11 -10.81 -13.32 -8.63
CA ASN A 11 -12.07 -12.74 -8.17
C ASN A 11 -11.93 -12.00 -6.83
N GLY A 12 -10.70 -11.86 -6.31
CA GLY A 12 -10.43 -11.23 -5.03
C GLY A 12 -10.76 -9.74 -5.04
N GLU A 13 -11.15 -9.21 -3.87
CA GLU A 13 -11.35 -7.77 -3.73
C GLU A 13 -10.06 -7.02 -4.05
N SER A 14 -10.17 -6.04 -4.95
CA SER A 14 -9.07 -5.21 -5.44
C SER A 14 -8.24 -4.61 -4.31
N THR A 15 -8.88 -4.18 -3.23
CA THR A 15 -8.25 -3.63 -2.02
C THR A 15 -7.43 -4.65 -1.24
N SER A 16 -7.87 -5.90 -1.13
CA SER A 16 -7.10 -6.98 -0.47
C SER A 16 -5.85 -7.34 -1.27
N THR A 17 -6.00 -7.42 -2.59
CA THR A 17 -4.90 -7.70 -3.51
C THR A 17 -3.84 -6.61 -3.45
N VAL A 18 -4.26 -5.34 -3.43
CA VAL A 18 -3.34 -4.20 -3.34
C VAL A 18 -2.66 -4.15 -1.96
N ALA A 19 -3.40 -4.42 -0.88
CA ALA A 19 -2.80 -4.54 0.45
C ALA A 19 -1.72 -5.62 0.50
N GLU A 20 -1.97 -6.76 -0.15
CA GLU A 20 -1.06 -7.90 -0.18
C GLU A 20 0.22 -7.65 -1.02
N ILE A 21 0.08 -7.11 -2.24
CA ILE A 21 1.23 -6.83 -3.12
C ILE A 21 2.06 -5.64 -2.64
N SER A 22 1.50 -4.73 -1.83
CA SER A 22 2.22 -3.58 -1.29
C SER A 22 3.50 -3.98 -0.55
N TYR A 23 3.51 -5.12 0.15
CA TYR A 23 4.72 -5.65 0.80
C TYR A 23 5.80 -6.12 -0.16
N GLU A 24 5.43 -6.72 -1.28
CA GLU A 24 6.39 -7.17 -2.28
C GLU A 24 7.04 -5.96 -2.95
N ILE A 25 6.23 -4.94 -3.26
CA ILE A 25 6.70 -3.68 -3.82
C ILE A 25 7.59 -2.92 -2.81
N GLU A 26 7.22 -2.85 -1.53
CA GLU A 26 8.07 -2.28 -0.46
C GLU A 26 9.47 -2.92 -0.45
N ARG A 27 9.54 -4.25 -0.48
CA ARG A 27 10.82 -4.98 -0.48
C ARG A 27 11.62 -4.74 -1.75
N MET A 28 10.97 -4.60 -2.90
CA MET A 28 11.63 -4.27 -4.16
C MET A 28 12.23 -2.85 -4.10
N LEU A 29 11.44 -1.87 -3.69
CA LEU A 29 11.89 -0.48 -3.56
C LEU A 29 13.02 -0.33 -2.54
N ALA A 30 12.93 -1.01 -1.39
CA ALA A 30 13.99 -1.03 -0.39
C ALA A 30 15.31 -1.64 -0.90
N LYS A 31 15.25 -2.49 -1.94
CA LYS A 31 16.42 -3.04 -2.65
C LYS A 31 16.89 -2.17 -3.82
N GLY A 32 16.30 -0.98 -4.00
CA GLY A 32 16.65 -0.05 -5.09
C GLY A 32 16.07 -0.44 -6.45
N GLN A 33 15.06 -1.31 -6.50
CA GLN A 33 14.36 -1.61 -7.75
C GLN A 33 13.59 -0.38 -8.24
N SER A 34 13.60 -0.17 -9.55
CA SER A 34 12.92 0.95 -10.19
C SER A 34 11.41 0.70 -10.32
N GLN A 35 10.65 1.75 -10.64
CA GLN A 35 9.23 1.60 -10.98
C GLN A 35 9.01 0.71 -12.21
N GLU A 36 9.96 0.67 -13.14
CA GLU A 36 9.87 -0.18 -14.34
C GLU A 36 10.05 -1.67 -13.99
N ASP A 37 10.93 -1.97 -13.03
CA ASP A 37 11.09 -3.32 -12.48
C ASP A 37 9.80 -3.78 -11.79
N ILE A 38 9.16 -2.89 -11.02
CA ILE A 38 7.86 -3.15 -10.37
C ILE A 38 6.77 -3.38 -11.41
N ARG A 39 6.71 -2.53 -12.45
CA ARG A 39 5.74 -2.70 -13.54
C ARG A 39 5.93 -4.06 -14.22
N SER A 40 7.17 -4.43 -14.52
CA SER A 40 7.51 -5.73 -15.11
C SER A 40 7.11 -6.90 -14.20
N TYR A 41 7.36 -6.76 -12.90
CA TYR A 41 6.95 -7.73 -11.88
C TYR A 41 5.43 -7.92 -11.84
N VAL A 42 4.66 -6.84 -11.77
CA VAL A 42 3.19 -6.89 -11.79
C VAL A 42 2.67 -7.54 -13.08
N GLN A 43 3.29 -7.25 -14.23
CA GLN A 43 2.91 -7.89 -15.50
C GLN A 43 3.19 -9.39 -15.51
N ASN A 44 4.30 -9.84 -14.90
CA ASN A 44 4.56 -11.26 -14.71
C ASN A 44 3.46 -11.90 -13.83
N LEU A 45 3.12 -11.28 -12.69
CA LEU A 45 2.09 -11.79 -11.79
C LEU A 45 0.72 -11.95 -12.49
N LYS A 46 0.37 -11.05 -13.40
CA LYS A 46 -0.85 -11.16 -14.22
C LYS A 46 -0.84 -12.36 -15.17
N ARG A 47 0.32 -12.72 -15.72
CA ARG A 47 0.47 -13.86 -16.64
C ARG A 47 0.52 -15.19 -15.91
N GLU A 48 1.21 -15.26 -14.78
CA GLU A 48 1.64 -16.53 -14.19
C GLU A 48 1.09 -16.81 -12.79
N HIS A 49 0.50 -15.82 -12.12
CA HIS A 49 0.16 -15.90 -10.69
C HIS A 49 -1.27 -15.50 -10.34
N GLY A 50 -2.13 -15.29 -11.35
CA GLY A 50 -3.55 -14.97 -11.14
C GLY A 50 -3.78 -13.56 -10.61
N PHE A 51 -2.83 -12.64 -10.76
CA PHE A 51 -3.04 -11.25 -10.37
C PHE A 51 -4.17 -10.63 -11.20
N PRO A 52 -5.13 -9.90 -10.58
CA PRO A 52 -6.26 -9.31 -11.28
C PRO A 52 -5.82 -8.45 -12.47
N LYS A 53 -6.33 -8.80 -13.66
CA LYS A 53 -5.97 -8.09 -14.89
C LYS A 53 -6.45 -6.63 -14.87
N THR A 54 -7.53 -6.35 -14.15
CA THR A 54 -8.16 -5.03 -14.01
C THR A 54 -7.31 -4.05 -13.20
N LEU A 55 -6.44 -4.53 -12.32
CA LEU A 55 -5.54 -3.69 -11.52
C LEU A 55 -4.34 -3.24 -12.35
N LYS A 56 -4.28 -1.96 -12.72
CA LYS A 56 -3.14 -1.36 -13.42
C LYS A 56 -2.26 -0.59 -12.45
N TYR A 57 -1.02 -1.04 -12.29
CA TYR A 57 -0.01 -0.30 -11.52
C TYR A 57 0.14 1.12 -12.06
N GLN A 58 0.14 2.11 -11.16
CA GLN A 58 0.28 3.53 -11.49
C GLN A 58 1.62 4.06 -10.99
N ASP A 59 1.85 3.98 -9.67
CA ASP A 59 3.02 4.59 -9.03
C ASP A 59 3.34 3.89 -7.70
N SER A 60 4.53 4.13 -7.17
CA SER A 60 4.93 3.71 -5.84
C SER A 60 6.09 4.55 -5.30
N PHE A 61 6.26 4.55 -3.98
CA PHE A 61 7.34 5.25 -3.31
C PHE A 61 7.87 4.44 -2.12
N TYR A 62 9.11 4.73 -1.74
CA TYR A 62 9.73 4.28 -0.50
C TYR A 62 10.58 5.43 0.04
N ASP A 63 10.32 5.81 1.28
CA ASP A 63 11.12 6.77 2.04
C ASP A 63 12.09 6.01 2.95
N PRO A 64 13.40 5.99 2.64
CA PRO A 64 14.38 5.28 3.45
C PRO A 64 14.60 5.91 4.84
N LYS A 65 14.21 7.16 5.06
CA LYS A 65 14.38 7.83 6.36
C LYS A 65 13.40 7.31 7.40
N THR A 66 12.14 7.20 7.00
CA THR A 66 11.04 6.75 7.88
C THR A 66 10.75 5.26 7.74
N GLY A 67 11.13 4.65 6.61
CA GLY A 67 10.77 3.28 6.26
C GLY A 67 9.35 3.15 5.69
N VAL A 68 8.66 4.27 5.43
CA VAL A 68 7.32 4.27 4.82
C VAL A 68 7.41 3.96 3.33
N ALA A 69 6.49 3.15 2.84
CA ALA A 69 6.27 2.96 1.41
C ALA A 69 4.79 3.08 1.07
N GLY A 70 4.49 3.13 -0.22
CA GLY A 70 3.12 2.99 -0.72
C GLY A 70 3.14 2.64 -2.20
N CYS A 71 2.06 2.01 -2.66
CA CYS A 71 1.85 1.72 -4.09
C CYS A 71 0.42 2.04 -4.49
N ALA A 72 0.22 2.32 -5.77
CA ALA A 72 -1.08 2.71 -6.30
C ALA A 72 -1.43 1.89 -7.54
N PHE A 73 -2.69 1.44 -7.59
CA PHE A 73 -3.25 0.70 -8.70
C PHE A 73 -4.60 1.28 -9.10
N LEU A 74 -4.80 1.55 -10.38
CA LEU A 74 -6.12 1.86 -10.94
C LEU A 74 -6.87 0.54 -11.19
N ASP A 75 -8.00 0.34 -10.54
CA ASP A 75 -8.92 -0.75 -10.90
C ASP A 75 -9.81 -0.31 -12.06
N THR A 76 -9.53 -0.82 -13.26
CA THR A 76 -10.28 -0.44 -14.46
C THR A 76 -11.73 -0.92 -14.46
N ARG A 77 -12.11 -1.82 -13.54
CA ARG A 77 -13.50 -2.28 -13.41
C ARG A 77 -14.36 -1.26 -12.66
N THR A 78 -13.79 -0.59 -11.64
CA THR A 78 -14.53 0.36 -10.79
C THR A 78 -14.17 1.81 -11.10
N GLY A 79 -13.07 2.06 -11.81
CA GLY A 79 -12.55 3.41 -12.04
C GLY A 79 -11.89 4.03 -10.81
N GLN A 80 -11.60 3.24 -9.79
CA GLN A 80 -11.04 3.71 -8.52
C GLN A 80 -9.52 3.53 -8.49
N MET A 81 -8.83 4.52 -7.94
CA MET A 81 -7.41 4.43 -7.58
C MET A 81 -7.30 3.81 -6.19
N ILE A 82 -6.61 2.68 -6.07
CA ILE A 82 -6.40 1.98 -4.81
C ILE A 82 -4.97 2.21 -4.36
N ILE A 83 -4.80 2.84 -3.19
CA ILE A 83 -3.49 3.08 -2.59
C ILE A 83 -3.27 2.09 -1.45
N GLY A 84 -2.22 1.27 -1.56
CA GLY A 84 -1.80 0.32 -0.56
C GLY A 84 -0.60 0.81 0.23
N TYR A 85 -0.74 0.88 1.56
CA TYR A 85 0.39 1.10 2.47
C TYR A 85 0.86 -0.23 3.07
N PRO A 86 2.13 -0.61 2.92
CA PRO A 86 2.72 -1.76 3.57
C PRO A 86 3.10 -1.43 5.01
N GLY A 87 3.37 -2.46 5.80
CA GLY A 87 3.60 -2.33 7.24
C GLY A 87 4.78 -3.14 7.80
N THR A 88 5.71 -3.64 6.99
CA THR A 88 6.68 -4.68 7.44
C THR A 88 8.07 -4.12 7.72
N ASN A 89 8.57 -3.12 6.98
CA ASN A 89 9.97 -2.66 7.17
C ASN A 89 10.14 -1.53 8.18
N VAL A 90 9.06 -1.12 8.84
CA VAL A 90 9.13 -0.08 9.85
C VAL A 90 9.54 -0.70 11.19
N LYS A 91 10.72 -0.34 11.70
CA LYS A 91 11.15 -0.71 13.06
C LYS A 91 10.19 -0.10 14.09
N ALA A 92 10.11 -0.68 15.29
CA ALA A 92 9.19 -0.21 16.35
C ALA A 92 9.32 1.30 16.65
N ASP A 93 10.54 1.83 16.68
CA ASP A 93 10.77 3.27 16.89
C ASP A 93 10.35 4.09 15.66
N GLY A 94 10.73 3.67 14.45
CA GLY A 94 10.28 4.32 13.22
C GLY A 94 8.75 4.33 13.06
N MET A 95 8.05 3.35 13.61
CA MET A 95 6.58 3.31 13.59
C MET A 95 5.98 4.35 14.51
N LYS A 96 6.54 4.53 15.71
CA LYS A 96 6.12 5.62 16.60
C LYS A 96 6.37 6.96 15.93
N ASP A 97 7.51 7.13 15.28
CA ASP A 97 7.85 8.37 14.57
C ASP A 97 6.85 8.64 13.43
N ILE A 98 6.53 7.64 12.60
CA ILE A 98 5.53 7.77 11.53
C ILE A 98 4.16 8.15 12.08
N LEU A 99 3.67 7.43 13.08
CA LEU A 99 2.35 7.72 13.66
C LEU A 99 2.34 9.11 14.31
N THR A 100 3.45 9.53 14.91
CA THR A 100 3.60 10.87 15.50
C THR A 100 3.60 11.93 14.43
N ASP A 101 4.43 11.81 13.39
CA ASP A 101 4.48 12.74 12.25
C ASP A 101 3.12 12.87 11.56
N LEU A 102 2.44 11.74 11.35
CA LEU A 102 1.13 11.71 10.73
C LEU A 102 0.06 12.34 11.65
N SER A 103 0.14 12.10 12.95
CA SER A 103 -0.74 12.76 13.93
C SER A 103 -0.46 14.27 14.05
N LEU A 104 0.80 14.69 13.93
CA LEU A 104 1.19 16.10 13.89
C LEU A 104 0.73 16.78 12.60
N ALA A 105 0.66 16.07 11.47
CA ALA A 105 0.10 16.60 10.23
C ALA A 105 -1.39 16.96 10.36
N ILE A 106 -2.14 16.29 11.26
CA ILE A 106 -3.52 16.67 11.59
C ILE A 106 -3.56 18.03 12.32
N GLY A 107 -2.51 18.39 13.06
CA GLY A 107 -2.44 19.61 13.89
C GLY A 107 -1.50 20.72 13.39
N SER A 108 -0.69 20.49 12.35
CA SER A 108 0.34 21.42 11.88
C SER A 108 0.22 21.73 10.39
N GLN A 109 0.54 22.96 9.98
CA GLN A 109 0.41 23.41 8.58
C GLN A 109 1.64 23.12 7.70
N GLY A 110 2.72 22.50 8.20
CA GLY A 110 4.04 22.51 7.52
C GLY A 110 4.76 21.18 7.32
N HIS A 111 4.52 20.16 8.13
CA HIS A 111 5.20 18.86 8.01
C HIS A 111 4.22 17.80 7.51
N VAL A 112 4.27 17.52 6.21
CA VAL A 112 3.44 16.50 5.57
C VAL A 112 4.29 15.26 5.32
N SER A 113 3.84 14.10 5.81
CA SER A 113 4.52 12.82 5.60
C SER A 113 4.54 12.42 4.12
N GLU A 114 5.49 11.59 3.71
CA GLU A 114 5.55 11.07 2.33
C GLU A 114 4.30 10.26 1.95
N ALA A 115 3.65 9.61 2.92
CA ALA A 115 2.38 8.92 2.69
C ALA A 115 1.25 9.85 2.25
N VAL A 116 1.15 11.03 2.86
CA VAL A 116 0.14 12.06 2.52
C VAL A 116 0.52 12.74 1.21
N LYS A 117 1.79 13.08 0.98
CA LYS A 117 2.24 13.64 -0.31
C LYS A 117 1.93 12.69 -1.48
N PHE A 118 2.12 11.39 -1.28
CA PHE A 118 1.79 10.37 -2.27
C PHE A 118 0.30 10.36 -2.59
N TYR A 119 -0.55 10.43 -1.55
CA TYR A 119 -1.99 10.59 -1.72
C TYR A 119 -2.34 11.84 -2.54
N GLU A 120 -1.84 13.02 -2.13
CA GLU A 120 -2.16 14.30 -2.77
C GLU A 120 -1.73 14.34 -4.23
N ARG A 121 -0.60 13.70 -4.56
CA ARG A 121 -0.14 13.55 -5.94
C ARG A 121 -1.14 12.77 -6.78
N LEU A 122 -1.60 11.62 -6.30
CA LEU A 122 -2.55 10.76 -7.01
C LEU A 122 -3.97 11.35 -7.06
N ALA A 123 -4.36 12.11 -6.03
CA ALA A 123 -5.67 12.78 -5.99
C ALA A 123 -5.84 13.79 -7.13
N LYS A 124 -4.74 14.40 -7.61
CA LYS A 124 -4.74 15.31 -8.76
C LYS A 124 -5.10 14.63 -10.08
N GLU A 125 -5.04 13.29 -10.15
CA GLU A 125 -5.45 12.54 -11.35
C GLU A 125 -6.97 12.44 -11.50
N GLY A 126 -7.76 12.80 -10.47
CA GLY A 126 -9.21 12.89 -10.55
C GLY A 126 -9.96 11.55 -10.39
N TYR A 127 -9.25 10.46 -10.08
CA TYR A 127 -9.89 9.18 -9.73
C TYR A 127 -10.36 9.18 -8.28
N PRO A 128 -11.53 8.58 -7.96
CA PRO A 128 -11.90 8.29 -6.58
C PRO A 128 -10.84 7.38 -5.95
N ILE A 129 -10.29 7.79 -4.80
CA ILE A 129 -9.24 7.04 -4.11
C ILE A 129 -9.84 6.16 -3.02
N VAL A 130 -9.41 4.89 -2.99
CA VAL A 130 -9.63 3.94 -1.89
C VAL A 130 -8.30 3.66 -1.21
N LEU A 131 -8.25 3.84 0.10
CA LEU A 131 -7.06 3.53 0.90
C LEU A 131 -7.15 2.13 1.46
N THR A 132 -6.03 1.40 1.38
CA THR A 132 -5.92 0.06 1.93
C THR A 132 -4.56 -0.18 2.55
N GLY A 133 -4.50 -1.14 3.46
CA GLY A 133 -3.30 -1.50 4.17
C GLY A 133 -3.48 -2.82 4.88
N HIS A 134 -2.35 -3.44 5.19
CA HIS A 134 -2.30 -4.71 5.90
C HIS A 134 -1.39 -4.58 7.12
N SER A 135 -1.81 -5.20 8.24
CA SER A 135 -1.10 -5.13 9.51
C SER A 135 -0.86 -3.67 9.91
N LEU A 136 0.40 -3.22 9.92
CA LEU A 136 0.75 -1.86 10.31
C LEU A 136 0.36 -0.80 9.28
N GLY A 137 0.24 -1.18 8.01
CA GLY A 137 -0.23 -0.31 6.95
C GLY A 137 -1.67 0.15 7.11
N GLU A 138 -2.47 -0.55 7.94
CA GLU A 138 -3.83 -0.17 8.28
C GLU A 138 -3.87 1.18 9.01
N ASN A 139 -2.97 1.39 9.98
CA ASN A 139 -2.91 2.64 10.74
C ASN A 139 -2.49 3.81 9.86
N ILE A 140 -1.53 3.58 8.95
CA ILE A 140 -1.11 4.60 7.97
C ILE A 140 -2.29 4.95 7.06
N ALA A 141 -3.00 3.96 6.52
CA ALA A 141 -4.16 4.19 5.66
C ALA A 141 -5.25 5.01 6.37
N VAL A 142 -5.60 4.67 7.62
CA VAL A 142 -6.61 5.40 8.40
C VAL A 142 -6.17 6.83 8.71
N LEU A 143 -4.93 7.05 9.12
CA LEU A 143 -4.46 8.40 9.43
C LEU A 143 -4.34 9.28 8.18
N VAL A 144 -3.89 8.72 7.04
CA VAL A 144 -3.93 9.44 5.75
C VAL A 144 -5.38 9.79 5.39
N ALA A 145 -6.33 8.87 5.59
CA ALA A 145 -7.75 9.12 5.34
C ALA A 145 -8.26 10.31 6.16
N LEU A 146 -7.88 10.39 7.43
CA LEU A 146 -8.28 11.49 8.32
C LEU A 146 -7.67 12.83 7.90
N ILE A 147 -6.38 12.87 7.59
CA ILE A 147 -5.68 14.10 7.17
C ILE A 147 -6.26 14.63 5.85
N THR A 148 -6.55 13.74 4.93
CA THR A 148 -6.96 14.07 3.56
C THR A 148 -8.48 14.13 3.39
N ASN A 149 -9.23 13.90 4.48
CA ASN A 149 -10.69 13.81 4.50
C ASN A 149 -11.25 12.84 3.45
N ASN A 150 -10.60 11.68 3.29
CA ASN A 150 -11.05 10.62 2.39
C ASN A 150 -11.94 9.60 3.15
N PRO A 151 -13.23 9.47 2.80
CA PRO A 151 -14.13 8.54 3.49
C PRO A 151 -13.97 7.06 3.09
N MET A 152 -13.23 6.74 2.03
CA MET A 152 -13.15 5.40 1.43
C MET A 152 -11.87 4.67 1.87
N THR A 153 -11.93 4.00 3.02
CA THR A 153 -10.81 3.23 3.57
C THR A 153 -11.23 1.80 3.92
N VAL A 154 -10.44 0.81 3.48
CA VAL A 154 -10.67 -0.63 3.72
C VAL A 154 -9.38 -1.24 4.28
N THR A 155 -9.43 -1.87 5.46
CA THR A 155 -8.25 -2.40 6.14
C THR A 155 -8.34 -3.91 6.36
N TYR A 156 -7.20 -4.61 6.33
CA TYR A 156 -7.13 -6.07 6.41
C TYR A 156 -6.23 -6.58 7.53
N LYS A 157 -6.85 -6.94 8.67
CA LYS A 157 -6.15 -7.54 9.82
C LYS A 157 -5.95 -9.04 9.64
N VAL A 158 -4.71 -9.51 9.70
CA VAL A 158 -4.44 -10.96 9.74
C VAL A 158 -4.82 -11.53 11.09
N LYS A 159 -5.75 -12.50 11.11
CA LYS A 159 -5.86 -13.44 12.22
C LYS A 159 -4.59 -14.31 12.21
N LYS A 160 -3.68 -14.07 13.15
CA LYS A 160 -2.60 -15.01 13.46
C LYS A 160 -3.27 -16.36 13.73
N LYS A 161 -3.05 -17.37 12.88
CA LYS A 161 -3.53 -18.73 13.15
C LYS A 161 -2.85 -19.16 14.45
N ILE A 162 -3.60 -19.14 15.55
CA ILE A 162 -3.15 -19.70 16.82
C ILE A 162 -3.09 -21.20 16.54
N GLY A 163 -1.89 -21.71 16.28
CA GLY A 163 -1.65 -23.13 16.27
C GLY A 163 -1.84 -23.63 17.70
N LEU A 164 -3.07 -24.00 18.05
CA LEU A 164 -3.31 -24.92 19.15
C LEU A 164 -2.72 -26.25 18.71
N ARG A 165 -1.55 -26.57 19.29
CA ARG A 165 -1.07 -27.94 19.43
C ARG A 165 -1.84 -28.59 20.56
#